data_AF-A0A4R1M9F0-F1
#
_entry.id   AF-A0A4R1M9F0-F1
#
_cell.length_a   1.000
_cell.length_b   1.000
_cell.length_c   1.000
_cell.angle_alpha   90.00
_cell.angle_beta   90.00
_cell.angle_gamma   90.00
#
_symmetry.space_group_name_H-M   'P 1'
#
loop_
_entity.id
_entity.type
_entity.pdbx_description
1 polymer ?
#
loop_
_entity_poly.entity_id
_entity_poly.type
_entity_poly.pdbx_seq_one_letter_code
_entity_poly.pdbx_strand_id
1 'polypeptide(L)'
;MKGKTKGLYLQELRRGLKFKYRKDEINNILEDYNEYFEVGMAQGKSETQIYLELDDPIQVIQNLKRENPPMSIFKIKEITRYIRVILPIVTWLLMINRINDRTHVLGDVIFIFPVSIICLGILLKKISCNNNLDNKENKSSLKLRGIHTVTLIIAIVSFVTMIFGKQLSEGFAINKSQVGPYVTYVLYIAMVLLGGLMIYGFYQTQKNTVFFGSVIHIIGVLFIITNYISLLYSVIEVNAFQKKVVENVLLYIVTIVAVGIFSVYRNRKRG
;
A
#
# COMPACT_ATOMS: atom_id res chain seq x y z
N MET A 1 18.80 19.36 -39.93
CA MET A 1 19.34 18.63 -38.77
C MET A 1 19.54 19.65 -37.65
N LYS A 2 18.93 19.50 -36.47
CA LYS A 2 19.22 20.40 -35.34
C LYS A 2 20.70 20.23 -34.97
N GLY A 3 21.46 21.32 -35.00
CA GLY A 3 22.87 21.31 -34.62
C GLY A 3 23.02 20.77 -33.20
N LYS A 4 23.89 19.78 -33.04
CA LYS A 4 24.25 19.21 -31.74
C LYS A 4 25.21 20.18 -31.06
N THR A 5 24.71 20.98 -30.11
CA THR A 5 25.47 22.02 -29.41
C THR A 5 25.91 21.56 -28.03
N LYS A 6 26.93 22.22 -27.46
CA LYS A 6 27.40 22.04 -26.08
C LYS A 6 26.24 22.10 -25.09
N GLY A 7 25.39 23.12 -25.23
CA GLY A 7 24.23 23.34 -24.36
C GLY A 7 23.21 22.19 -24.39
N LEU A 8 22.96 21.62 -25.58
CA LEU A 8 22.06 20.46 -25.73
C LEU A 8 22.66 19.21 -25.07
N TYR A 9 23.94 18.94 -25.29
CA TYR A 9 24.64 17.79 -24.70
C TYR A 9 24.59 17.81 -23.17
N LEU A 10 24.98 18.94 -22.57
CA LEU A 10 24.98 19.10 -21.11
C LEU A 10 23.57 19.03 -20.53
N GLN A 11 22.55 19.51 -21.26
CA GLN A 11 21.16 19.41 -20.83
C GLN A 11 20.66 17.95 -20.83
N GLU A 12 20.98 17.18 -21.86
CA GLU A 12 20.65 15.75 -21.97
C GLU A 12 21.34 14.94 -20.87
N LEU A 13 22.64 15.19 -20.66
CA LEU A 13 23.43 14.58 -19.60
C LEU A 13 22.84 14.91 -18.22
N ARG A 14 22.57 16.19 -17.94
CA ARG A 14 21.94 16.64 -16.67
C ARG A 14 20.60 15.95 -16.43
N ARG A 15 19.75 15.86 -17.45
CA ARG A 15 18.43 15.20 -17.35
C ARG A 15 18.58 13.72 -17.03
N GLY A 16 19.56 13.05 -17.62
CA GLY A 16 19.78 11.62 -17.41
C GLY A 16 20.48 11.26 -16.09
N LEU A 17 21.25 12.19 -15.52
CA LEU A 17 21.84 12.11 -14.18
C LEU A 17 20.86 12.49 -13.06
N LYS A 18 19.86 13.32 -13.36
CA LYS A 18 18.81 13.74 -12.41
C LYS A 18 18.14 12.51 -11.76
N PHE A 19 17.86 12.62 -10.46
CA PHE A 19 17.29 11.56 -9.61
C PHE A 19 18.19 10.35 -9.32
N LYS A 20 19.41 10.31 -9.86
CA LYS A 20 20.37 9.23 -9.60
C LYS A 20 21.56 9.69 -8.78
N TYR A 21 22.06 10.90 -9.03
CA TYR A 21 23.21 11.48 -8.36
C TYR A 21 22.82 12.67 -7.50
N ARG A 22 23.67 13.02 -6.54
CA ARG A 22 23.48 14.23 -5.72
C ARG A 22 23.79 15.49 -6.54
N LYS A 23 23.32 16.65 -6.07
CA LYS A 23 23.42 17.91 -6.84
C LYS A 23 24.87 18.34 -7.05
N ASP A 24 25.71 18.16 -6.03
CA ASP A 24 27.16 18.35 -6.05
C ASP A 24 27.81 17.42 -7.09
N GLU A 25 27.52 16.12 -7.06
CA GLU A 25 28.05 15.15 -8.03
C GLU A 25 27.62 15.48 -9.47
N ILE A 26 26.35 15.84 -9.67
CA ILE A 26 25.86 16.25 -11.00
C ILE A 26 26.60 17.49 -11.49
N ASN A 27 26.84 18.47 -10.63
CA ASN A 27 27.54 19.69 -11.01
C ASN A 27 29.00 19.40 -11.39
N ASN A 28 29.71 18.61 -10.59
CA ASN A 28 31.10 18.22 -10.90
C ASN A 28 31.18 17.49 -12.25
N ILE A 29 30.30 16.51 -12.49
CA ILE A 29 30.27 15.80 -13.79
C ILE A 29 29.97 16.77 -14.94
N LEU A 30 29.02 17.69 -14.77
CA LEU A 30 28.72 18.66 -15.82
C LEU A 30 29.88 19.65 -16.05
N GLU A 31 30.66 19.96 -15.01
CA GLU A 31 31.83 20.83 -15.08
C GLU A 31 32.98 20.17 -15.84
N ASP A 32 33.28 18.88 -15.56
CA ASP A 32 34.29 18.11 -16.31
C ASP A 32 34.00 18.09 -17.81
N TYR A 33 32.74 17.82 -18.19
CA TYR A 33 32.34 17.82 -19.60
C TYR A 33 32.31 19.24 -20.18
N ASN A 34 31.95 20.25 -19.38
CA ASN A 34 31.99 21.65 -19.80
C ASN A 34 33.43 22.09 -20.14
N GLU A 35 34.39 21.74 -19.29
CA GLU A 35 35.82 21.98 -19.48
C GLU A 35 36.33 21.26 -20.74
N TYR A 36 35.91 20.01 -20.96
CA TYR A 36 36.26 19.27 -22.18
C TYR A 36 35.83 19.99 -23.46
N PHE A 37 34.61 20.55 -23.48
CA PHE A 37 34.14 21.37 -24.59
C PHE A 37 34.95 22.67 -24.73
N GLU A 38 35.34 23.32 -23.64
CA GLU A 38 36.12 24.57 -23.67
C GLU A 38 37.54 24.35 -24.19
N VAL A 39 38.21 23.28 -23.76
CA VAL A 39 39.54 22.90 -24.25
C VAL A 39 39.49 22.57 -25.74
N GLY A 40 38.49 21.78 -26.17
CA GLY A 40 38.33 21.45 -27.60
C GLY A 40 38.10 22.69 -28.47
N MET A 41 37.28 23.64 -28.00
CA MET A 41 37.06 24.90 -28.71
C MET A 41 38.32 25.78 -28.74
N ALA A 42 39.09 25.82 -27.64
CA ALA A 42 40.37 26.54 -27.59
C ALA A 42 41.40 25.96 -28.58
N GLN A 43 41.32 24.66 -28.88
CA GLN A 43 42.11 23.99 -29.91
C GLN A 43 41.58 24.20 -31.34
N GLY A 44 40.55 25.02 -31.53
CA GLY A 44 39.96 25.34 -32.83
C GLY A 44 38.93 24.33 -33.33
N LYS A 45 38.50 23.36 -32.51
CA LYS A 45 37.44 22.41 -32.89
C LYS A 45 36.07 23.07 -32.78
N SER A 46 35.15 22.70 -33.67
CA SER A 46 33.75 23.09 -33.56
C SER A 46 33.01 22.24 -32.52
N GLU A 47 31.94 22.77 -31.93
CA GLU A 47 31.12 22.01 -30.96
C GLU A 47 30.61 20.68 -31.53
N THR A 48 30.31 20.62 -32.83
CA THR A 48 29.86 19.40 -33.50
C THR A 48 30.97 18.37 -33.63
N GLN A 49 32.22 18.78 -33.83
CA GLN A 49 33.36 17.87 -33.83
C GLN A 49 33.60 17.30 -32.44
N ILE A 50 33.56 18.14 -31.40
CA ILE A 50 33.71 17.70 -30.01
C ILE A 50 32.57 16.75 -29.62
N TYR A 51 31.34 17.03 -30.06
CA TYR A 51 30.21 16.14 -29.84
C TYR A 51 30.44 14.74 -30.45
N LEU A 52 31.04 14.66 -31.65
CA LEU A 52 31.32 13.37 -32.30
C LEU A 52 32.45 12.59 -31.63
N GLU A 53 33.37 13.27 -30.94
CA GLU A 53 34.42 12.66 -30.13
C GLU A 53 33.91 12.14 -28.80
N LEU A 54 32.83 12.73 -28.28
CA LEU A 54 32.16 12.28 -27.06
C LEU A 54 31.17 11.15 -27.35
N ASP A 55 31.09 10.21 -26.41
CA ASP A 55 30.02 9.21 -26.42
C ASP A 55 28.64 9.89 -26.29
N ASP A 56 27.62 9.20 -26.80
CA ASP A 56 26.22 9.60 -26.58
C ASP A 56 25.97 9.81 -25.08
N PRO A 57 25.31 10.90 -24.66
CA PRO A 57 24.99 11.16 -23.25
C PRO A 57 24.38 9.96 -22.52
N ILE A 58 23.57 9.16 -23.21
CA ILE A 58 22.97 7.93 -22.67
C ILE A 58 24.05 6.89 -22.34
N GLN A 59 25.05 6.72 -23.20
CA GLN A 59 26.16 5.79 -22.98
C GLN A 59 27.08 6.28 -21.86
N VAL A 60 27.39 7.58 -21.82
CA VAL A 60 28.12 8.20 -20.71
C VAL A 60 27.45 7.91 -19.37
N ILE A 61 26.13 8.09 -19.27
CA ILE A 61 25.37 7.80 -18.05
C ILE A 61 25.45 6.30 -17.68
N GLN A 62 25.50 5.40 -18.66
CA GLN A 62 25.64 3.97 -18.39
C GLN A 62 27.05 3.62 -17.89
N ASN A 63 28.09 4.25 -18.41
CA ASN A 63 29.47 4.04 -17.99
C ASN A 63 29.70 4.61 -16.58
N LEU A 64 29.24 5.85 -16.34
CA LEU A 64 29.29 6.48 -15.01
C LEU A 64 28.61 5.62 -13.93
N LYS A 65 27.50 4.95 -14.26
CA LYS A 65 26.84 4.03 -13.32
C LYS A 65 27.67 2.78 -12.98
N ARG A 66 28.50 2.31 -13.90
CA ARG A 66 29.36 1.13 -13.67
C ARG A 66 30.57 1.49 -12.82
N GLU A 67 31.16 2.64 -13.10
CA GLU A 67 32.39 3.12 -12.44
C GLU A 67 32.11 3.71 -11.06
N ASN A 68 31.10 4.57 -10.98
CA ASN A 68 30.67 5.24 -9.75
C ASN A 68 29.19 4.94 -9.51
N PRO A 69 28.85 3.77 -8.93
CA PRO A 69 27.47 3.46 -8.62
C PRO A 69 26.89 4.59 -7.78
N PRO A 70 25.74 5.18 -8.17
CA PRO A 70 25.20 6.35 -7.50
C PRO A 70 25.07 6.09 -6.01
N MET A 71 25.46 7.08 -5.18
CA MET A 71 25.40 6.98 -3.73
C MET A 71 23.95 6.75 -3.29
N SER A 72 23.65 5.47 -3.11
CA SER A 72 22.44 4.85 -2.64
C SER A 72 21.15 5.71 -2.76
N ILE A 73 20.40 5.47 -3.82
CA ILE A 73 18.93 5.66 -3.88
C ILE A 73 18.21 4.77 -2.82
N PHE A 74 18.96 4.15 -1.90
CA PHE A 74 18.47 3.32 -0.81
C PHE A 74 17.45 4.05 0.07
N LYS A 75 17.53 5.37 0.23
CA LYS A 75 16.51 6.11 0.97
C LYS A 75 15.19 6.28 0.21
N ILE A 76 15.17 6.36 -1.13
CA ILE A 76 13.90 6.52 -1.88
C ILE A 76 13.11 5.20 -1.91
N LYS A 77 13.78 4.05 -2.00
CA LYS A 77 13.11 2.74 -1.88
C LYS A 77 12.51 2.54 -0.49
N GLU A 78 13.17 3.02 0.56
CA GLU A 78 12.62 2.96 1.92
C GLU A 78 11.52 4.00 2.16
N ILE A 79 11.68 5.24 1.72
CA ILE A 79 10.64 6.28 1.81
C ILE A 79 9.38 5.86 1.04
N THR A 80 9.53 5.31 -0.17
CA THR A 80 8.38 4.75 -0.91
C THR A 80 7.79 3.52 -0.24
N ARG A 81 8.57 2.74 0.51
CA ARG A 81 8.08 1.65 1.35
C ARG A 81 7.21 2.17 2.50
N TYR A 82 7.65 3.22 3.20
CA TYR A 82 6.88 3.84 4.30
C TYR A 82 5.63 4.57 3.79
N ILE A 83 5.73 5.35 2.71
CA ILE A 83 4.58 6.03 2.08
C ILE A 83 3.50 5.03 1.68
N ARG A 84 3.87 3.83 1.20
CA ARG A 84 2.90 2.79 0.82
C ARG A 84 2.20 2.10 2.00
N VAL A 85 2.73 2.21 3.21
CA VAL A 85 2.08 1.73 4.44
C VAL A 85 1.26 2.86 5.08
N ILE A 86 1.83 4.06 5.13
CA ILE A 86 1.21 5.23 5.74
C ILE A 86 0.00 5.69 4.92
N LEU A 87 0.07 5.69 3.59
CA LEU A 87 -1.02 6.15 2.73
C LEU A 87 -2.33 5.37 2.96
N PRO A 88 -2.37 4.02 2.91
CA PRO A 88 -3.61 3.29 3.19
C PRO A 88 -4.09 3.44 4.64
N ILE A 89 -3.18 3.62 5.62
CA ILE A 89 -3.57 3.93 7.01
C ILE A 89 -4.26 5.31 7.07
N VAL A 90 -3.69 6.33 6.44
CA VAL A 90 -4.27 7.68 6.36
C VAL A 90 -5.58 7.65 5.60
N THR A 91 -5.67 6.95 4.47
CA THR A 91 -6.93 6.78 3.73
C THR A 91 -7.99 6.09 4.60
N TRP A 92 -7.62 5.07 5.37
CA TRP A 92 -8.52 4.39 6.29
C TRP A 92 -9.01 5.33 7.42
N LEU A 93 -8.11 6.10 8.03
CA LEU A 93 -8.46 7.10 9.05
C LEU A 93 -9.39 8.19 8.49
N LEU A 94 -9.14 8.65 7.25
CA LEU A 94 -10.01 9.60 6.57
C LEU A 94 -11.38 9.02 6.25
N MET A 95 -11.46 7.72 5.90
CA MET A 95 -12.73 7.03 5.73
C MET A 95 -13.50 6.90 7.05
N ILE A 96 -12.83 6.61 8.16
CA ILE A 96 -13.47 6.58 9.50
C ILE A 96 -14.10 7.94 9.82
N ASN A 97 -13.37 9.04 9.59
CA ASN A 97 -13.91 10.38 9.81
C ASN A 97 -15.11 10.70 8.91
N ARG A 98 -15.12 10.19 7.67
CA ARG A 98 -16.19 10.45 6.70
C ARG A 98 -17.44 9.59 6.93
N ILE A 99 -17.30 8.38 7.48
CA ILE A 99 -18.43 7.51 7.87
C ILE A 99 -19.28 8.15 8.98
N ASN A 100 -18.71 9.07 9.76
CA ASN A 100 -19.47 9.86 10.73
C ASN A 100 -20.46 10.84 10.05
N ASP A 101 -20.20 11.27 8.82
CA ASP A 101 -21.15 12.04 8.01
C ASP A 101 -22.11 11.07 7.28
N ARG A 102 -23.25 10.83 7.91
CA ARG A 102 -24.22 9.73 7.70
C ARG A 102 -24.87 9.59 6.31
N THR A 103 -24.45 10.31 5.26
CA THR A 103 -25.28 10.47 4.04
C THR A 103 -24.96 9.53 2.87
N HIS A 104 -23.79 8.88 2.79
CA HIS A 104 -23.40 8.15 1.56
C HIS A 104 -22.73 6.77 1.75
N VAL A 105 -22.99 6.08 2.87
CA VAL A 105 -22.34 4.80 3.24
C VAL A 105 -22.36 3.73 2.14
N LEU A 106 -23.46 3.60 1.37
CA LEU A 106 -23.56 2.56 0.33
C LEU A 106 -22.69 2.87 -0.91
N GLY A 107 -22.66 4.13 -1.34
CA GLY A 107 -21.90 4.55 -2.53
C GLY A 107 -20.40 4.50 -2.30
N ASP A 108 -19.96 4.95 -1.13
CA ASP A 108 -18.55 4.94 -0.73
C ASP A 108 -18.02 3.50 -0.57
N VAL A 109 -18.83 2.59 -0.02
CA VAL A 109 -18.46 1.17 0.12
C VAL A 109 -18.36 0.45 -1.21
N ILE A 110 -19.31 0.67 -2.12
CA ILE A 110 -19.37 -0.08 -3.39
C ILE A 110 -18.33 0.42 -4.39
N PHE A 111 -17.98 1.72 -4.38
CA PHE A 111 -17.04 2.28 -5.34
C PHE A 111 -15.63 2.51 -4.78
N ILE A 112 -15.47 3.05 -3.58
CA ILE A 112 -14.14 3.42 -3.06
C ILE A 112 -13.39 2.17 -2.57
N PHE A 113 -14.10 1.21 -1.98
CA PHE A 113 -13.47 0.00 -1.43
C PHE A 113 -12.85 -0.91 -2.50
N PRO A 114 -13.54 -1.26 -3.61
CA PRO A 114 -12.93 -2.09 -4.64
C PRO A 114 -11.82 -1.35 -5.40
N VAL A 115 -12.00 -0.05 -5.67
CA VAL A 115 -10.99 0.76 -6.37
C VAL A 115 -9.72 0.90 -5.53
N SER A 116 -9.85 1.14 -4.22
CA SER A 116 -8.68 1.22 -3.32
C SER A 116 -7.94 -0.12 -3.22
N ILE A 117 -8.65 -1.25 -3.16
CA ILE A 117 -8.06 -2.60 -3.20
C ILE A 117 -7.32 -2.85 -4.53
N ILE A 118 -7.91 -2.47 -5.66
CA ILE A 118 -7.31 -2.64 -6.99
C ILE A 118 -6.05 -1.77 -7.13
N CYS A 119 -6.10 -0.50 -6.74
CA CYS A 119 -4.94 0.41 -6.76
C CYS A 119 -3.80 -0.12 -5.87
N LEU A 120 -4.13 -0.60 -4.67
CA LEU A 120 -3.18 -1.20 -3.74
C LEU A 120 -2.55 -2.48 -4.33
N GLY A 121 -3.34 -3.33 -4.98
CA GLY A 121 -2.87 -4.52 -5.67
C GLY A 121 -1.92 -4.21 -6.84
N ILE A 122 -2.21 -3.18 -7.63
CA ILE A 122 -1.35 -2.72 -8.74
C ILE A 122 -0.01 -2.19 -8.20
N LEU A 123 -0.03 -1.39 -7.14
CA LEU A 123 1.16 -0.86 -6.46
C LEU A 123 2.06 -1.98 -5.91
N LEU A 124 1.47 -3.07 -5.41
CA LEU A 124 2.19 -4.19 -4.82
C LEU A 124 2.69 -5.21 -5.86
N LYS A 125 1.98 -5.39 -6.99
CA LYS A 125 2.39 -6.28 -8.09
C LYS A 125 3.75 -5.89 -8.69
N LYS A 126 4.07 -4.60 -8.76
CA LYS A 126 5.37 -4.09 -9.25
C LYS A 126 6.56 -4.51 -8.37
N ILE A 127 6.31 -4.95 -7.12
CA ILE A 127 7.32 -5.39 -6.15
C ILE A 127 7.65 -6.87 -6.30
N SER A 128 6.65 -7.71 -6.62
CA SER A 128 6.81 -9.17 -6.63
C SER A 128 7.61 -9.70 -7.81
N CYS A 129 7.62 -9.00 -8.95
CA CYS A 129 8.36 -9.42 -10.15
C CYS A 129 9.89 -9.39 -9.98
N ASN A 130 10.42 -8.91 -8.85
CA ASN A 130 11.85 -8.70 -8.67
C ASN A 130 12.54 -9.71 -7.72
N ASN A 131 11.80 -10.67 -7.14
CA ASN A 131 12.34 -11.63 -6.18
C ASN A 131 12.09 -13.07 -6.65
N ASN A 132 13.17 -13.81 -7.00
CA ASN A 132 13.14 -15.25 -7.23
C ASN A 132 12.61 -15.98 -5.98
N LEU A 133 11.51 -16.73 -6.10
CA LEU A 133 10.65 -17.12 -4.98
C LEU A 133 10.29 -18.62 -4.93
N ASP A 134 11.10 -19.52 -5.47
CA ASP A 134 10.66 -20.91 -5.66
C ASP A 134 10.80 -21.84 -4.44
N ASN A 135 11.54 -21.46 -3.38
CA ASN A 135 11.79 -22.37 -2.23
C ASN A 135 11.19 -21.96 -0.86
N LYS A 136 10.39 -20.88 -0.78
CA LYS A 136 9.82 -20.37 0.51
C LYS A 136 8.32 -20.65 0.71
N GLU A 137 7.71 -21.42 -0.18
CA GLU A 137 6.25 -21.49 -0.30
C GLU A 137 5.54 -22.18 0.86
N ASN A 138 6.05 -23.33 1.33
CA ASN A 138 5.34 -24.14 2.34
C ASN A 138 5.29 -23.46 3.72
N LYS A 139 6.32 -22.71 4.11
CA LYS A 139 6.33 -21.96 5.38
C LYS A 139 5.47 -20.68 5.30
N SER A 140 5.23 -20.17 4.10
CA SER A 140 4.38 -18.98 3.87
C SER A 140 2.89 -19.33 3.88
N SER A 141 2.51 -20.51 3.40
CA SER A 141 1.11 -20.97 3.36
C SER A 141 0.54 -21.21 4.76
N LEU A 142 1.32 -21.78 5.69
CA LEU A 142 0.90 -21.99 7.08
C LEU A 142 0.69 -20.66 7.81
N LYS A 143 1.62 -19.71 7.66
CA LYS A 143 1.51 -18.36 8.25
C LYS A 143 0.30 -17.61 7.70
N LEU A 144 0.04 -17.73 6.41
CA LEU A 144 -1.13 -17.13 5.76
C LEU A 144 -2.45 -17.68 6.33
N ARG A 145 -2.56 -19.01 6.41
CA ARG A 145 -3.73 -19.68 7.01
C ARG A 145 -3.95 -19.18 8.44
N GLY A 146 -2.88 -19.08 9.24
CA GLY A 146 -2.95 -18.53 10.60
C GLY A 146 -3.55 -17.12 10.66
N ILE A 147 -3.10 -16.19 9.79
CA ILE A 147 -3.66 -14.83 9.77
C ILE A 147 -5.14 -14.84 9.39
N HIS A 148 -5.55 -15.60 8.37
CA HIS A 148 -6.96 -15.69 7.99
C HIS A 148 -7.82 -16.30 9.10
N THR A 149 -7.33 -17.35 9.77
CA THR A 149 -8.02 -17.98 10.90
C THR A 149 -8.18 -17.00 12.07
N VAL A 150 -7.13 -16.29 12.47
CA VAL A 150 -7.21 -15.28 13.55
C VAL A 150 -8.16 -14.16 13.16
N THR A 151 -8.09 -13.67 11.92
CA THR A 151 -8.98 -12.61 11.42
C THR A 151 -10.45 -13.07 11.43
N LEU A 152 -10.71 -14.31 11.03
CA LEU A 152 -12.04 -14.93 11.07
C LEU A 152 -12.55 -15.08 12.50
N ILE A 153 -11.70 -15.53 13.43
CA ILE A 153 -12.06 -15.65 14.85
C ILE A 153 -12.44 -14.26 15.41
N ILE A 154 -11.65 -13.22 15.13
CA ILE A 154 -11.95 -11.85 15.56
C ILE A 154 -13.29 -11.39 14.96
N ALA A 155 -13.55 -11.67 13.69
CA ALA A 155 -14.81 -11.33 13.03
C ALA A 155 -16.00 -12.05 13.68
N ILE A 156 -15.88 -13.35 13.96
CA ILE A 156 -16.92 -14.14 14.62
C ILE A 156 -17.16 -13.63 16.04
N VAL A 157 -16.11 -13.42 16.85
CA VAL A 157 -16.24 -12.91 18.22
C VAL A 157 -16.94 -11.54 18.20
N SER A 158 -16.52 -10.65 17.30
CA SER A 158 -17.16 -9.35 17.12
C SER A 158 -18.65 -9.55 16.80
N PHE A 159 -18.98 -10.36 15.78
CA PHE A 159 -20.36 -10.60 15.37
C PHE A 159 -21.23 -11.24 16.46
N VAL A 160 -20.69 -12.19 17.22
CA VAL A 160 -21.38 -12.82 18.36
C VAL A 160 -21.63 -11.79 19.46
N THR A 161 -20.64 -10.99 19.84
CA THR A 161 -20.84 -9.90 20.81
C THR A 161 -21.87 -8.88 20.32
N MET A 162 -21.98 -8.69 18.99
CA MET A 162 -22.93 -7.78 18.38
C MET A 162 -24.38 -8.28 18.44
N ILE A 163 -24.62 -9.57 18.18
CA ILE A 163 -25.96 -10.17 18.19
C ILE A 163 -26.43 -10.48 19.61
N PHE A 164 -25.54 -11.05 20.42
CA PHE A 164 -25.88 -11.61 21.72
C PHE A 164 -25.64 -10.64 22.88
N GLY A 165 -25.32 -9.37 22.63
CA GLY A 165 -25.06 -8.37 23.68
C GLY A 165 -26.13 -8.31 24.78
N LYS A 166 -27.42 -8.48 24.40
CA LYS A 166 -28.53 -8.54 25.35
C LYS A 166 -28.51 -9.82 26.21
N GLN A 167 -28.28 -10.98 25.60
CA GLN A 167 -28.22 -12.27 26.30
C GLN A 167 -26.94 -12.44 27.13
N LEU A 168 -25.85 -11.79 26.72
CA LEU A 168 -24.61 -11.67 27.50
C LEU A 168 -24.84 -10.93 28.82
N SER A 169 -25.72 -9.93 28.86
CA SER A 169 -26.05 -9.22 30.11
C SER A 169 -26.69 -10.11 31.16
N GLU A 170 -27.51 -11.07 30.72
CA GLU A 170 -28.22 -12.01 31.58
C GLU A 170 -27.30 -13.12 32.11
N GLY A 171 -26.30 -13.55 31.31
CA GLY A 171 -25.35 -14.59 31.70
C GLY A 171 -24.13 -14.14 32.51
N PHE A 172 -23.71 -12.87 32.38
CA PHE A 172 -22.47 -12.35 32.98
C PHE A 172 -22.69 -11.34 34.11
N ALA A 173 -23.92 -11.18 34.60
CA ALA A 173 -24.28 -10.21 35.65
C ALA A 173 -23.87 -8.76 35.32
N ILE A 174 -23.84 -8.40 34.03
CA ILE A 174 -23.52 -7.04 33.57
C ILE A 174 -24.81 -6.22 33.60
N ASN A 175 -24.78 -5.04 34.25
CA ASN A 175 -25.94 -4.15 34.23
C ASN A 175 -26.30 -3.78 32.79
N LYS A 176 -27.60 -3.73 32.48
CA LYS A 176 -28.08 -3.41 31.12
C LYS A 176 -27.53 -2.10 30.56
N SER A 177 -27.27 -1.11 31.44
CA SER A 177 -26.64 0.17 31.09
C SER A 177 -25.16 0.06 30.70
N GLN A 178 -24.47 -1.00 31.12
CA GLN A 178 -23.04 -1.23 30.87
C GLN A 178 -22.78 -2.07 29.61
N VAL A 179 -23.80 -2.70 29.04
CA VAL A 179 -23.68 -3.58 27.87
C VAL A 179 -23.13 -2.83 26.66
N GLY A 180 -23.65 -1.62 26.38
CA GLY A 180 -23.18 -0.79 25.27
C GLY A 180 -21.70 -0.44 25.40
N PRO A 181 -21.26 0.20 26.50
CA PRO A 181 -19.85 0.48 26.75
C PRO A 181 -18.95 -0.76 26.67
N TYR A 182 -19.37 -1.89 27.24
CA TYR A 182 -18.61 -3.14 27.21
C TYR A 182 -18.39 -3.65 25.78
N VAL A 183 -19.46 -3.73 24.98
CA VAL A 183 -19.37 -4.15 23.57
C VAL A 183 -18.44 -3.21 22.80
N THR A 184 -18.54 -1.90 23.02
CA THR A 184 -17.65 -0.91 22.40
C THR A 184 -16.17 -1.15 22.76
N TYR A 185 -15.85 -1.44 24.03
CA TYR A 185 -14.46 -1.74 24.44
C TYR A 185 -13.92 -2.99 23.77
N VAL A 186 -14.70 -4.07 23.71
CA VAL A 186 -14.30 -5.32 23.04
C VAL A 186 -13.99 -5.06 21.56
N LEU A 187 -14.80 -4.24 20.90
CA LEU A 187 -14.59 -3.88 19.50
C LEU A 187 -13.37 -3.01 19.28
N TYR A 188 -13.06 -2.07 20.19
CA TYR A 188 -11.79 -1.32 20.11
C TYR A 188 -10.57 -2.22 20.28
N ILE A 189 -10.60 -3.19 21.20
CA ILE A 189 -9.52 -4.19 21.33
C ILE A 189 -9.36 -4.97 20.03
N ALA A 190 -10.46 -5.42 19.42
CA ALA A 190 -10.44 -6.08 18.12
C ALA A 190 -9.82 -5.21 17.03
N MET A 191 -10.15 -3.91 16.97
CA MET A 191 -9.56 -2.97 16.01
C MET A 191 -8.05 -2.82 16.19
N VAL A 192 -7.55 -2.74 17.43
CA VAL A 192 -6.10 -2.65 17.71
C VAL A 192 -5.38 -3.92 17.24
N LEU A 193 -5.93 -5.10 17.55
CA LEU A 193 -5.37 -6.38 17.11
C LEU A 193 -5.33 -6.50 15.58
N LEU A 194 -6.43 -6.11 14.91
CA LEU A 194 -6.52 -6.09 13.45
C LEU A 194 -5.56 -5.07 12.83
N GLY A 195 -5.37 -3.90 13.44
CA GLY A 195 -4.39 -2.91 13.02
C GLY A 195 -2.95 -3.47 13.03
N GLY A 196 -2.59 -4.18 14.10
CA GLY A 196 -1.30 -4.89 14.19
C GLY A 196 -1.15 -5.97 13.11
N LEU A 197 -2.17 -6.78 12.89
CA LEU A 197 -2.19 -7.79 11.82
C LEU A 197 -2.12 -7.16 10.42
N MET A 198 -2.73 -5.99 10.23
CA MET A 198 -2.71 -5.26 8.97
C MET A 198 -1.29 -4.76 8.66
N ILE A 199 -0.62 -4.13 9.63
CA ILE A 199 0.77 -3.69 9.50
C ILE A 199 1.69 -4.88 9.17
N TYR A 200 1.53 -5.99 9.90
CA TYR A 200 2.26 -7.22 9.64
C TYR A 200 1.95 -7.80 8.24
N GLY A 201 0.69 -7.84 7.84
CA GLY A 201 0.24 -8.28 6.51
C GLY A 201 0.87 -7.44 5.40
N PHE A 202 0.89 -6.11 5.55
CA PHE A 202 1.56 -5.21 4.62
C PHE A 202 3.06 -5.47 4.52
N TYR A 203 3.73 -5.63 5.66
CA TYR A 203 5.15 -5.97 5.70
C TYR A 203 5.45 -7.28 4.98
N GLN A 204 4.62 -8.30 5.18
CA GLN A 204 4.80 -9.59 4.51
C GLN A 204 4.44 -9.54 3.03
N THR A 205 3.49 -8.71 2.63
CA THR A 205 3.08 -8.54 1.23
C THR A 205 4.23 -8.01 0.35
N GLN A 206 5.16 -7.24 0.95
CA GLN A 206 6.38 -6.80 0.25
C GLN A 206 7.34 -7.94 -0.06
N LYS A 207 7.30 -9.03 0.72
CA LYS A 207 8.14 -10.21 0.53
C LYS A 207 7.45 -11.27 -0.32
N ASN A 208 6.13 -11.41 -0.15
CA ASN A 208 5.32 -12.39 -0.83
C ASN A 208 3.88 -11.85 -1.01
N THR A 209 3.48 -11.63 -2.27
CA THR A 209 2.16 -11.10 -2.62
C THR A 209 0.98 -11.96 -2.19
N VAL A 210 1.22 -13.22 -1.81
CA VAL A 210 0.20 -14.10 -1.22
C VAL A 210 -0.46 -13.49 0.03
N PHE A 211 0.25 -12.70 0.82
CA PHE A 211 -0.27 -12.05 2.03
C PHE A 211 -1.25 -10.90 1.75
N PHE A 212 -1.36 -10.45 0.50
CA PHE A 212 -2.29 -9.38 0.13
C PHE A 212 -3.75 -9.74 0.40
N GLY A 213 -4.12 -11.02 0.19
CA GLY A 213 -5.46 -11.51 0.52
C GLY A 213 -5.78 -11.36 2.02
N SER A 214 -4.79 -11.53 2.90
CA SER A 214 -4.99 -11.32 4.33
C SER A 214 -5.18 -9.84 4.67
N VAL A 215 -4.46 -8.94 4.00
CA VAL A 215 -4.64 -7.49 4.18
C VAL A 215 -6.06 -7.08 3.78
N ILE A 216 -6.57 -7.56 2.63
CA ILE A 216 -7.96 -7.30 2.20
C ILE A 216 -8.95 -7.81 3.25
N HIS A 217 -8.76 -9.04 3.75
CA HIS A 217 -9.63 -9.62 4.75
C HIS A 217 -9.70 -8.77 6.03
N ILE A 218 -8.53 -8.34 6.54
CA ILE A 218 -8.43 -7.52 7.74
C ILE A 218 -9.12 -6.17 7.55
N ILE A 219 -8.92 -5.51 6.40
CA ILE A 219 -9.56 -4.22 6.09
C ILE A 219 -11.09 -4.38 6.09
N GLY A 220 -11.63 -5.45 5.51
CA GLY A 220 -13.08 -5.70 5.53
C GLY A 220 -13.64 -5.90 6.94
N VAL A 221 -12.93 -6.64 7.81
CA VAL A 221 -13.34 -6.81 9.22
C VAL A 221 -13.28 -5.47 9.98
N LEU A 222 -12.22 -4.68 9.79
CA LEU A 222 -12.11 -3.34 10.37
C LEU A 222 -13.24 -2.41 9.94
N PHE A 223 -13.63 -2.49 8.67
CA PHE A 223 -14.74 -1.71 8.14
C PHE A 223 -16.05 -2.05 8.84
N ILE A 224 -16.35 -3.35 9.01
CA ILE A 224 -17.55 -3.82 9.70
C ILE A 224 -17.59 -3.35 11.15
N ILE A 225 -16.48 -3.51 11.88
CA ILE A 225 -16.38 -3.10 13.27
C ILE A 225 -16.61 -1.58 13.40
N THR A 226 -15.98 -0.79 12.54
CA THR A 226 -16.15 0.68 12.55
C THR A 226 -17.60 1.08 12.27
N ASN A 227 -18.21 0.49 11.25
CA ASN A 227 -19.61 0.77 10.92
C ASN A 227 -20.54 0.39 12.07
N TYR A 228 -20.25 -0.72 12.75
CA TYR A 228 -21.03 -1.14 13.90
C TYR A 228 -20.91 -0.21 15.10
N ILE A 229 -19.71 0.28 15.42
CA ILE A 229 -19.53 1.29 16.46
C ILE A 229 -20.33 2.56 16.12
N SER A 230 -20.33 2.98 14.86
CA SER A 230 -21.17 4.11 14.40
C SER A 230 -22.67 3.82 14.58
N LEU A 231 -23.12 2.59 14.28
CA LEU A 231 -24.50 2.17 14.49
C LEU A 231 -24.90 2.16 15.97
N LEU A 232 -24.02 1.69 16.87
CA LEU A 232 -24.24 1.69 18.31
C LEU A 232 -24.51 3.09 18.86
N TYR A 233 -23.85 4.11 18.32
CA TYR A 233 -24.06 5.51 18.74
C TYR A 233 -25.23 6.21 18.04
N SER A 234 -25.80 5.63 16.97
CA SER A 234 -26.77 6.33 16.12
C SER A 234 -28.18 5.75 16.16
N VAL A 235 -28.35 4.47 16.51
CA VAL A 235 -29.66 3.81 16.47
C VAL A 235 -30.21 3.61 17.88
N ILE A 236 -31.38 4.19 18.14
CA ILE A 236 -32.06 4.12 19.44
C ILE A 236 -32.87 2.81 19.55
N GLU A 237 -33.36 2.28 18.43
CA GLU A 237 -34.20 1.07 18.40
C GLU A 237 -33.42 -0.22 18.10
N VAL A 238 -33.61 -1.23 18.95
CA VAL A 238 -32.95 -2.54 18.85
C VAL A 238 -33.27 -3.26 17.51
N ASN A 239 -34.50 -3.16 17.02
CA ASN A 239 -34.90 -3.83 15.78
C ASN A 239 -34.24 -3.19 14.54
N ALA A 240 -34.19 -1.86 14.49
CA ALA A 240 -33.49 -1.13 13.44
C ALA A 240 -31.98 -1.44 13.46
N PHE A 241 -31.41 -1.60 14.66
CA PHE A 241 -30.03 -2.00 14.85
C PHE A 241 -29.75 -3.42 14.33
N GLN A 242 -30.57 -4.41 14.70
CA GLN A 242 -30.44 -5.78 14.20
C GLN A 242 -30.52 -5.86 12.67
N LYS A 243 -31.46 -5.12 12.06
CA LYS A 243 -31.55 -5.02 10.60
C LYS A 243 -30.26 -4.48 9.97
N LYS A 244 -29.68 -3.43 10.54
CA LYS A 244 -28.41 -2.84 10.09
C LYS A 244 -27.21 -3.76 10.32
N VAL A 245 -27.23 -4.59 11.37
CA VAL A 245 -26.21 -5.63 11.59
C VAL A 245 -26.26 -6.68 10.48
N VAL A 246 -27.45 -7.15 10.09
CA VAL A 246 -27.62 -8.11 9.00
C VAL A 246 -27.15 -7.52 7.66
N GLU A 247 -27.46 -6.25 7.38
CA GLU A 247 -26.94 -5.55 6.18
C GLU A 247 -25.40 -5.54 6.13
N ASN A 248 -24.72 -5.49 7.28
CA ASN A 248 -23.26 -5.55 7.36
C ASN A 248 -22.66 -6.95 7.13
N VAL A 249 -23.43 -8.02 7.31
CA VAL A 249 -22.99 -9.40 6.97
C VAL A 249 -22.73 -9.50 5.47
N LEU A 250 -23.56 -8.85 4.65
CA LEU A 250 -23.36 -8.83 3.20
C LEU A 250 -22.00 -8.21 2.83
N LEU A 251 -21.58 -7.18 3.54
CA LEU A 251 -20.31 -6.50 3.34
C LEU A 251 -19.11 -7.39 3.70
N TYR A 252 -19.26 -8.22 4.73
CA TYR A 252 -18.28 -9.26 5.04
C TYR A 252 -18.15 -10.28 3.91
N ILE A 253 -19.29 -10.77 3.39
CA ILE A 253 -19.32 -11.73 2.28
C ILE A 253 -18.60 -11.16 1.06
N VAL A 254 -18.82 -9.89 0.72
CA VAL A 254 -18.12 -9.21 -0.38
C VAL A 254 -16.60 -9.23 -0.18
N THR A 255 -16.12 -9.02 1.05
CA THR A 255 -14.69 -9.08 1.38
C THR A 255 -14.13 -10.49 1.14
N ILE A 256 -14.84 -11.53 1.60
CA ILE A 256 -14.43 -12.92 1.40
C ILE A 256 -14.40 -13.29 -0.09
N VAL A 257 -15.40 -12.85 -0.85
CA VAL A 257 -15.45 -13.04 -2.31
C VAL A 257 -14.28 -12.34 -2.99
N ALA A 258 -13.94 -11.11 -2.60
CA ALA A 258 -12.79 -10.39 -3.15
C ALA A 258 -11.46 -11.12 -2.88
N VAL A 259 -11.28 -11.68 -1.68
CA VAL A 259 -10.12 -12.53 -1.34
C VAL A 259 -10.09 -13.79 -2.21
N GLY A 260 -11.24 -14.43 -2.43
CA GLY A 260 -11.40 -15.60 -3.29
C GLY A 260 -11.01 -15.30 -4.75
N ILE A 261 -11.54 -14.23 -5.33
CA ILE A 261 -11.22 -13.77 -6.69
C ILE A 261 -9.72 -13.49 -6.83
N PHE A 262 -9.12 -12.80 -5.86
CA PHE A 262 -7.68 -12.53 -5.85
C PHE A 262 -6.86 -13.83 -5.83
N SER A 263 -7.26 -14.80 -5.00
CA SER A 263 -6.60 -16.11 -4.90
C SER A 263 -6.67 -16.88 -6.23
N VAL A 264 -7.83 -16.91 -6.88
CA VAL A 264 -8.03 -17.56 -8.19
C VAL A 264 -7.20 -16.88 -9.28
N TYR A 265 -7.24 -15.54 -9.36
CA TYR A 265 -6.46 -14.77 -10.34
C TYR A 265 -4.96 -15.04 -10.22
N ARG A 266 -4.45 -15.12 -8.99
CA ARG A 266 -3.03 -15.42 -8.72
C ARG A 266 -2.65 -16.82 -9.21
N ASN A 267 -3.47 -17.83 -8.89
CA ASN A 267 -3.17 -19.21 -9.24
C ASN A 267 -3.17 -19.44 -10.76
N ARG A 268 -4.05 -18.76 -11.51
CA ARG A 268 -4.08 -18.81 -12.98
C ARG A 268 -2.85 -18.21 -13.67
N LYS A 269 -2.08 -17.36 -12.99
CA LYS A 269 -0.85 -16.78 -13.56
C LYS A 269 0.41 -17.62 -13.34
N ARG A 270 0.29 -18.72 -12.60
CA ARG A 270 1.41 -19.59 -12.21
C ARG A 270 1.42 -20.93 -12.95
N GLY A 271 0.29 -21.34 -13.51
CA GLY A 271 0.22 -22.41 -14.51
C GLY A 271 0.24 -21.80 -15.91
#